data_AF-A0A9P5Y4G8-F1
#
_entry.id   AF-A0A9P5Y4G8-F1
#
_cell.length_a   1.000
_cell.length_b   1.000
_cell.length_c   1.000
_cell.angle_alpha   90.00
_cell.angle_beta   90.00
_cell.angle_gamma   90.00
#
_symmetry.space_group_name_H-M   'P 1'
#
loop_
_entity.id
_entity.type
_entity.pdbx_description
1 polymer ?
#
loop_
_entity_poly.entity_id
_entity_poly.type
_entity_poly.pdbx_seq_one_letter_code
_entity_poly.pdbx_strand_id
1 'polypeptide(L)'
;MNVIDIDTELPGLREKIESTAGRSNVIYTGVEEQMARLMLCEALSAFRSVEENLELARAQHNGVEGLRRERARANEHVCKLRTALAPHKHLPTEILTKIFVLCMEGKELNIPPDRHQRQVPYILGEVCSRWRVVSHAEPHLWRRLRFTSAKST
;
A
#
# COMPACT_ATOMS: atom_id res chain seq x y z
N MET A 1 2.42 46.79 -40.00
CA MET A 1 2.21 45.45 -40.58
C MET A 1 1.11 44.82 -39.76
N ASN A 2 -0.10 44.77 -40.31
CA ASN A 2 -1.32 44.45 -39.58
C ASN A 2 -1.29 42.98 -39.14
N VAL A 3 -1.34 42.77 -37.83
CA VAL A 3 -1.76 41.49 -37.25
C VAL A 3 -3.25 41.39 -37.56
N ILE A 4 -3.60 40.63 -38.60
CA ILE A 4 -4.99 40.34 -38.96
C ILE A 4 -5.53 39.50 -37.81
N ASP A 5 -6.52 40.04 -37.10
CA ASP A 5 -7.27 39.34 -36.07
C ASP A 5 -8.25 38.39 -36.78
N ILE A 6 -7.79 37.16 -37.03
CA ILE A 6 -8.48 36.17 -37.89
C ILE A 6 -9.83 35.75 -37.27
N ASP A 7 -10.01 35.92 -35.96
CA ASP A 7 -11.28 35.65 -35.28
C ASP A 7 -12.38 36.68 -35.61
N THR A 8 -12.04 37.84 -36.18
CA THR A 8 -13.03 38.89 -36.49
C THR A 8 -13.63 38.80 -37.90
N GLU A 9 -12.99 38.10 -38.85
CA GLU A 9 -13.43 38.08 -40.26
C GLU A 9 -14.33 36.87 -40.63
N LEU A 10 -14.26 35.73 -39.92
CA LEU A 10 -15.08 34.53 -40.21
C LEU A 10 -15.41 33.72 -38.92
N PRO A 11 -16.49 34.06 -38.18
CA PRO A 11 -16.86 33.32 -36.98
C PRO A 11 -17.21 31.85 -37.31
N GLY A 12 -16.64 30.91 -36.54
CA GLY A 12 -16.89 29.47 -36.67
C GLY A 12 -15.88 28.70 -37.56
N LEU A 13 -14.86 29.37 -38.11
CA LEU A 13 -13.84 28.71 -38.95
C LEU A 13 -13.06 27.64 -38.19
N ARG A 14 -12.71 27.91 -36.92
CA ARG A 14 -12.04 26.95 -36.02
C ARG A 14 -12.88 25.70 -35.80
N GLU A 15 -14.16 25.86 -35.47
CA GLU A 15 -15.12 24.77 -35.23
C GLU A 15 -15.37 23.95 -36.51
N LYS A 16 -15.42 24.61 -37.67
CA LYS A 16 -15.50 23.94 -38.98
C LYS A 16 -14.25 23.08 -39.24
N ILE A 17 -13.06 23.60 -38.97
CA ILE A 17 -11.80 22.84 -39.12
C ILE A 17 -11.78 21.67 -38.13
N GLU A 18 -12.12 21.86 -36.86
CA GLU A 18 -12.19 20.76 -35.86
C GLU A 18 -13.21 19.67 -36.23
N SER A 19 -14.36 20.06 -36.80
CA SER A 19 -15.40 19.12 -37.21
C SER A 19 -15.02 18.31 -38.46
N THR A 20 -14.27 18.91 -39.38
CA THR A 20 -13.91 18.30 -40.67
C THR A 20 -12.54 17.61 -40.67
N ALA A 21 -11.59 18.07 -39.85
CA ALA A 21 -10.24 17.52 -39.77
C ALA A 21 -10.28 16.05 -39.34
N GLY A 22 -9.76 15.17 -40.20
CA GLY A 22 -9.74 13.72 -39.97
C GLY A 22 -11.07 13.00 -40.20
N ARG A 23 -12.14 13.70 -40.61
CA ARG A 23 -13.46 13.10 -40.93
C ARG A 23 -13.87 13.23 -42.40
N SER A 24 -13.23 14.13 -43.15
CA SER A 24 -13.49 14.34 -44.58
C SER A 24 -12.19 14.64 -45.33
N ASN A 25 -12.15 14.35 -46.63
CA ASN A 25 -11.01 14.63 -47.51
C ASN A 25 -10.99 16.10 -47.99
N VAL A 26 -11.43 17.04 -47.14
CA VAL A 26 -11.44 18.46 -47.47
C VAL A 26 -10.00 18.96 -47.57
N ILE A 27 -9.67 19.60 -48.69
CA ILE A 27 -8.39 20.27 -48.88
C ILE A 27 -8.58 21.72 -48.42
N TYR A 28 -7.93 22.08 -47.31
CA TYR A 28 -7.91 23.47 -46.84
C TYR A 28 -6.99 24.31 -47.73
N THR A 29 -7.40 25.53 -48.06
CA THR A 29 -6.60 26.46 -48.85
C THR A 29 -6.70 27.88 -48.29
N GLY A 30 -5.67 28.71 -48.51
CA GLY A 30 -5.68 30.12 -48.11
C GLY A 30 -5.84 30.32 -46.60
N VAL A 31 -6.90 31.03 -46.19
CA VAL A 31 -7.16 31.38 -44.78
C VAL A 31 -7.47 30.15 -43.92
N GLU A 32 -8.13 29.13 -44.48
CA GLU A 32 -8.42 27.87 -43.77
C GLU A 32 -7.13 27.09 -43.47
N GLU A 33 -6.19 27.06 -44.43
CA GLU A 33 -4.88 26.43 -44.23
C GLU A 33 -4.06 27.18 -43.18
N GLN A 34 -4.05 28.52 -43.25
CA GLN A 34 -3.35 29.36 -42.29
C GLN A 34 -3.91 29.15 -40.86
N MET A 35 -5.23 29.09 -40.72
CA MET A 35 -5.90 28.82 -39.44
C MET A 35 -5.56 27.42 -38.92
N ALA A 36 -5.63 26.39 -39.77
CA ALA A 36 -5.26 25.03 -39.39
C ALA A 36 -3.79 24.92 -38.93
N ARG A 37 -2.87 25.66 -39.58
CA ARG A 37 -1.46 25.75 -39.17
C ARG A 37 -1.29 26.42 -37.80
N LEU A 38 -2.04 27.47 -37.51
CA LEU A 38 -2.05 28.13 -36.20
C LEU A 38 -2.57 27.17 -35.11
N MET A 39 -3.71 26.52 -35.37
CA MET A 39 -4.28 25.52 -34.46
C MET A 39 -3.32 24.35 -34.20
N LEU A 40 -2.62 23.87 -35.23
CA LEU A 40 -1.60 22.84 -35.08
C LEU A 40 -0.42 23.34 -34.23
N CYS A 41 0.03 24.58 -34.46
CA CYS A 41 1.11 25.17 -33.67
C CYS A 41 0.73 25.28 -32.18
N GLU A 42 -0.49 25.74 -31.90
CA GLU A 42 -1.08 25.81 -30.56
C GLU A 42 -1.14 24.41 -29.92
N ALA A 43 -1.74 23.43 -30.61
CA ALA A 43 -1.87 22.06 -30.13
C ALA A 43 -0.51 21.39 -29.85
N LEU A 44 0.48 21.60 -30.72
CA LEU A 44 1.84 21.09 -30.52
C LEU A 44 2.54 21.76 -29.33
N SER A 45 2.30 23.05 -29.09
CA SER A 45 2.85 23.74 -27.92
C SER A 45 2.22 23.24 -26.61
N ALA A 46 0.90 23.03 -26.61
CA ALA A 46 0.18 22.44 -25.48
C ALA A 46 0.66 21.01 -25.21
N PHE A 47 0.83 20.20 -26.26
CA PHE A 47 1.34 18.83 -26.14
C PHE A 47 2.73 18.78 -25.50
N ARG A 48 3.68 19.60 -25.96
CA ARG A 48 5.03 19.68 -25.37
C ARG A 48 5.00 20.06 -23.89
N SER A 49 4.16 21.03 -23.52
CA SER A 49 3.98 21.43 -22.12
C SER A 49 3.47 20.28 -21.24
N VAL A 50 2.53 19.48 -21.74
CA VAL A 50 2.03 18.30 -21.03
C VAL A 50 3.12 17.24 -20.87
N GLU A 51 3.93 16.99 -21.90
CA GLU A 51 5.04 16.04 -21.83
C GLU A 51 6.09 16.44 -20.78
N GLU A 52 6.50 17.72 -20.75
CA GLU A 52 7.43 18.23 -19.73
C GLU A 52 6.88 18.06 -18.31
N ASN A 53 5.61 18.39 -18.09
CA ASN A 53 4.95 18.20 -16.80
C ASN A 53 4.89 16.73 -16.38
N LEU A 54 4.66 15.83 -17.34
CA LEU A 54 4.65 14.39 -17.08
C LEU A 54 6.03 13.87 -16.69
N GLU A 55 7.10 14.35 -17.32
CA GLU A 55 8.48 13.99 -16.96
C GLU A 55 8.83 14.46 -15.54
N LEU A 56 8.46 15.70 -15.19
CA LEU A 56 8.63 16.24 -13.84
C LEU A 56 7.87 15.40 -12.80
N ALA A 57 6.60 15.07 -13.08
CA ALA A 57 5.79 14.24 -12.19
C ALA A 57 6.39 12.83 -12.02
N ARG A 58 6.93 12.23 -13.09
CA ARG A 58 7.63 10.94 -13.03
C ARG A 58 8.91 11.02 -12.19
N ALA A 59 9.71 12.07 -12.36
CA ALA A 59 10.91 12.27 -11.56
C ALA A 59 10.60 12.41 -10.06
N GLN A 60 9.57 13.19 -9.73
CA GLN A 60 9.06 13.33 -8.35
C GLN A 60 8.56 11.99 -7.79
N HIS A 61 7.76 11.25 -8.56
CA HIS A 61 7.25 9.94 -8.16
C HIS A 61 8.40 8.95 -7.87
N ASN A 62 9.41 8.91 -8.75
CA ASN A 62 10.58 8.05 -8.57
C ASN A 62 11.38 8.41 -7.31
N GLY A 63 11.53 9.71 -7.00
CA GLY A 63 12.17 10.17 -5.76
C GLY A 63 11.42 9.69 -4.51
N VAL A 64 10.09 9.82 -4.49
CA VAL A 64 9.25 9.34 -3.38
C VAL A 64 9.33 7.83 -3.23
N GLU A 65 9.31 7.07 -4.32
CA GLU A 65 9.47 5.62 -4.29
C GLU A 65 10.84 5.18 -3.75
N GLY A 66 11.91 5.92 -4.07
CA GLY A 66 13.24 5.72 -3.47
C GLY A 66 13.21 5.83 -1.95
N LEU A 67 12.64 6.93 -1.43
CA LEU A 67 12.51 7.18 0.01
C LEU A 67 11.61 6.14 0.70
N ARG A 68 10.54 5.69 0.04
CA ARG A 68 9.68 4.61 0.57
C ARG A 68 10.45 3.32 0.75
N ARG A 69 11.29 2.94 -0.21
CA ARG A 69 12.15 1.74 -0.11
C ARG A 69 13.17 1.89 1.01
N GLU A 70 13.80 3.06 1.14
CA GLU A 70 14.75 3.32 2.22
C GLU A 70 14.09 3.22 3.58
N ARG A 71 12.92 3.85 3.76
CA ARG A 71 12.10 3.72 4.97
C ARG A 71 11.75 2.27 5.27
N ALA A 72 11.36 1.49 4.27
CA ALA A 72 11.03 0.07 4.44
C ALA A 72 12.24 -0.73 4.96
N ARG A 73 13.44 -0.52 4.40
CA ARG A 73 14.68 -1.18 4.85
C ARG A 73 15.05 -0.77 6.28
N ALA A 74 14.98 0.54 6.58
CA ALA A 74 15.28 1.04 7.92
C ALA A 74 14.31 0.47 8.97
N ASN A 75 13.01 0.43 8.65
CA ASN A 75 12.00 -0.17 9.52
C ASN A 75 12.24 -1.67 9.73
N GLU A 76 12.58 -2.41 8.68
CA GLU A 76 12.92 -3.83 8.81
C GLU A 76 14.12 -4.03 9.74
N HIS A 77 15.16 -3.20 9.60
CA HIS A 77 16.33 -3.24 10.46
C HIS A 77 15.98 -2.94 11.93
N VAL A 78 15.19 -1.89 12.17
CA VAL A 78 14.68 -1.55 13.52
C VAL A 78 13.88 -2.70 14.11
N CYS A 79 12.98 -3.32 13.34
CA CYS A 79 12.20 -4.48 13.79
C CYS A 79 13.12 -5.65 14.19
N LYS A 80 14.11 -5.98 13.37
CA LYS A 80 15.09 -7.05 13.67
C LYS A 80 15.82 -6.77 14.99
N LEU A 81 16.33 -5.55 15.18
CA LEU A 81 17.03 -5.17 16.40
C LEU A 81 16.11 -5.19 17.63
N ARG A 82 14.88 -4.68 17.52
CA ARG A 82 13.88 -4.75 18.59
C ARG A 82 13.55 -6.20 18.97
N THR A 83 13.40 -7.07 17.98
CA THR A 83 13.18 -8.50 18.22
C THR A 83 14.41 -9.17 18.84
N ALA A 84 15.63 -8.77 18.47
CA ALA A 84 16.87 -9.29 19.06
C ALA A 84 17.04 -8.87 20.52
N LEU A 85 16.68 -7.64 20.85
CA LEU A 85 16.78 -7.05 22.19
C LEU A 85 15.49 -7.22 23.02
N ALA A 86 14.53 -8.02 22.54
CA ALA A 86 13.27 -8.19 23.23
C ALA A 86 13.51 -8.77 24.64
N PRO A 87 12.93 -8.21 25.72
CA PRO A 87 13.26 -8.57 27.10
C PRO A 87 13.18 -10.07 27.39
N HIS A 88 12.18 -10.75 26.80
CA HIS A 88 11.98 -12.18 26.98
C HIS A 88 13.14 -13.05 26.45
N LYS A 89 14.02 -12.54 25.58
CA LYS A 89 15.21 -13.25 25.11
C LYS A 89 16.33 -13.29 26.16
N HIS A 90 16.33 -12.35 27.10
CA HIS A 90 17.32 -12.27 28.17
C HIS A 90 16.86 -12.93 29.47
N LEU A 91 15.58 -13.25 29.59
CA LEU A 91 15.06 -13.96 30.77
C LEU A 91 15.58 -15.40 30.80
N PRO A 92 16.06 -15.90 31.96
CA PRO A 92 16.25 -17.33 32.19
C PRO A 92 14.96 -18.12 31.97
N THR A 93 15.09 -19.40 31.67
CA THR A 93 13.94 -20.25 31.37
C THR A 93 13.01 -20.41 32.58
N GLU A 94 13.56 -20.44 33.78
CA GLU A 94 12.84 -20.54 35.06
C GLU A 94 11.93 -19.33 35.27
N ILE A 95 12.46 -18.13 35.03
CA ILE A 95 11.70 -16.88 35.16
C ILE A 95 10.61 -16.80 34.10
N LEU A 96 10.93 -17.17 32.86
CA LEU A 96 9.95 -17.21 31.76
C LEU A 96 8.82 -18.19 32.05
N THR A 97 9.15 -19.38 32.56
CA THR A 97 8.19 -20.41 32.97
C THR A 97 7.29 -19.92 34.09
N LYS A 98 7.88 -19.26 35.11
CA LYS A 98 7.10 -18.67 36.20
C LYS A 98 6.11 -17.62 35.70
N ILE A 99 6.51 -16.75 34.77
CA ILE A 99 5.61 -15.78 34.13
C ILE A 99 4.45 -16.50 33.43
N PHE A 100 4.72 -17.57 32.67
CA PHE A 100 3.67 -18.32 31.98
C PHE A 100 2.67 -18.94 32.96
N VAL A 101 3.14 -19.51 34.07
CA VAL A 101 2.28 -20.09 35.11
C VAL A 101 1.41 -19.01 35.75
N LEU A 102 1.96 -17.82 36.03
CA LEU A 102 1.18 -16.68 36.52
C LEU A 102 0.09 -16.27 35.52
N CYS A 103 0.36 -16.32 34.22
CA CYS A 103 -0.66 -16.03 33.20
C CYS A 103 -1.83 -17.04 33.19
N MET A 104 -1.66 -18.22 33.78
CA MET A 104 -2.65 -19.29 33.89
C MET A 104 -3.39 -19.31 35.24
N GLU A 105 -3.03 -18.48 36.21
CA GLU A 105 -3.70 -18.45 37.50
C GLU A 105 -5.19 -18.11 37.35
N GLY A 106 -6.05 -18.98 37.89
CA GLY A 106 -7.51 -18.85 37.81
C GLY A 106 -8.14 -19.21 36.45
N LYS A 107 -7.36 -19.68 35.46
CA LYS A 107 -7.87 -20.06 34.13
C LYS A 107 -7.96 -21.58 33.96
N GLU A 108 -8.91 -22.01 33.13
CA GLU A 108 -9.07 -23.39 32.68
C GLU A 108 -8.93 -23.45 31.16
N LEU A 109 -8.46 -24.58 30.65
CA LEU A 109 -8.33 -24.84 29.23
C LEU A 109 -9.50 -25.67 28.73
N ASN A 110 -10.31 -25.11 27.83
CA ASN A 110 -11.37 -25.87 27.20
C ASN A 110 -10.80 -26.82 26.15
N ILE A 111 -11.26 -28.07 26.14
CA ILE A 111 -10.98 -29.06 25.11
C ILE A 111 -12.32 -29.50 24.50
N PRO A 112 -12.52 -29.33 23.17
CA PRO A 112 -11.63 -28.66 22.22
C PRO A 112 -11.50 -27.16 22.51
N PRO A 113 -10.43 -26.49 22.06
CA PRO A 113 -10.28 -25.06 22.28
C PRO A 113 -11.39 -24.28 21.59
N ASP A 114 -12.00 -23.35 22.33
CA ASP A 114 -12.99 -22.44 21.77
C ASP A 114 -12.32 -21.58 20.68
N ARG A 115 -12.79 -21.77 19.45
CA ARG A 115 -12.36 -21.03 18.26
C ARG A 115 -12.52 -19.51 18.39
N HIS A 116 -13.38 -19.03 19.29
CA HIS A 116 -13.59 -17.61 19.57
C HIS A 116 -12.75 -17.11 20.76
N GLN A 117 -12.21 -18.00 21.60
CA GLN A 117 -11.39 -17.64 22.76
C GLN A 117 -10.01 -18.29 22.69
N ARG A 118 -9.01 -17.50 22.31
CA ARG A 118 -7.61 -17.94 22.34
C ARG A 118 -7.21 -18.26 23.80
N GLN A 119 -6.81 -19.50 24.07
CA GLN A 119 -6.36 -19.90 25.41
C GLN A 119 -4.85 -19.74 25.56
N VAL A 120 -4.42 -19.37 26.76
CA VAL A 120 -3.08 -18.88 27.05
C VAL A 120 -1.96 -19.82 26.58
N PRO A 121 -1.94 -21.14 26.86
CA PRO A 121 -0.82 -22.01 26.46
C PRO A 121 -0.66 -22.08 24.94
N TYR A 122 -1.77 -22.07 24.18
CA TYR A 122 -1.70 -22.00 22.73
C TYR A 122 -1.15 -20.65 22.28
N ILE A 123 -1.59 -19.53 22.87
CA ILE A 123 -1.05 -18.19 22.54
C ILE A 123 0.45 -18.12 22.81
N LEU A 124 0.91 -18.65 23.95
CA LEU A 124 2.33 -18.64 24.31
C LEU A 124 3.17 -19.43 23.30
N GLY A 125 2.65 -20.57 22.79
CA GLY A 125 3.30 -21.39 21.77
C GLY A 125 3.42 -20.74 20.38
N GLU A 126 2.65 -19.69 20.10
CA GLU A 126 2.66 -18.98 18.82
C GLU A 126 3.68 -17.83 18.78
N VAL A 127 4.28 -17.44 19.91
CA VAL A 127 5.17 -16.27 19.99
C VAL A 127 6.53 -16.54 19.33
N CYS A 128 7.23 -17.60 19.76
CA CYS A 128 8.49 -18.05 19.17
C CYS A 128 8.78 -19.51 19.54
N SER A 129 9.77 -20.11 18.87
CA SER A 129 10.19 -21.50 19.12
C SER A 129 10.55 -21.76 20.59
N ARG A 130 11.25 -20.82 21.24
CA ARG A 130 11.62 -20.94 22.66
C ARG A 130 10.38 -20.96 23.57
N TRP A 131 9.44 -20.05 23.35
CA TRP A 131 8.20 -19.99 24.13
C TRP A 131 7.36 -21.24 23.94
N ARG A 132 7.31 -21.79 22.73
CA ARG A 132 6.67 -23.07 22.45
C ARG A 132 7.28 -24.21 23.24
N VAL A 133 8.61 -24.36 23.20
CA VAL A 133 9.29 -25.40 23.97
C VAL A 133 8.97 -25.29 25.47
N VAL A 134 9.07 -24.07 26.04
CA VAL A 134 8.75 -23.84 27.45
C VAL A 134 7.28 -24.12 27.77
N SER A 135 6.35 -23.65 26.92
CA SER A 135 4.93 -23.84 27.13
C SER A 135 4.52 -25.32 27.09
N HIS A 136 5.14 -26.12 26.23
CA HIS A 136 4.87 -27.56 26.16
C HIS A 136 5.54 -28.33 27.31
N ALA A 137 6.71 -27.89 27.75
CA ALA A 137 7.47 -28.57 28.80
C ALA A 137 6.91 -28.36 30.21
N GLU A 138 6.14 -27.29 30.45
CA GLU A 138 5.63 -26.93 31.78
C GLU A 138 4.24 -27.53 32.08
N PRO A 139 4.13 -28.60 32.91
CA PRO A 139 2.87 -29.30 33.13
C PRO A 139 1.81 -28.45 33.85
N HIS A 140 2.23 -27.45 34.65
CA HIS A 140 1.29 -26.58 35.36
C HIS A 140 0.42 -25.76 34.42
N LEU A 141 0.89 -25.49 33.19
CA LEU A 141 0.09 -24.80 32.17
C LEU A 141 -1.06 -25.67 31.67
N TRP A 142 -0.94 -26.99 31.74
CA TRP A 142 -1.90 -27.95 31.18
C TRP A 142 -2.75 -28.65 32.23
N ARG A 143 -2.60 -28.30 33.51
CA ARG A 143 -3.19 -29.05 34.63
C ARG A 143 -4.72 -28.90 34.74
N ARG A 144 -5.28 -27.76 34.33
CA ARG A 144 -6.72 -27.45 34.50
C ARG A 144 -7.46 -27.53 33.17
N LEU A 145 -7.82 -28.75 32.79
CA LEU A 145 -8.55 -29.03 31.55
C LEU A 145 -10.05 -29.16 31.83
N ARG A 146 -10.86 -28.47 31.03
CA ARG A 146 -12.31 -28.60 31.00
C ARG A 146 -12.72 -29.21 29.66
N PHE A 147 -13.27 -30.41 29.69
CA PHE A 147 -13.84 -31.02 28.49
C PHE A 147 -15.24 -30.46 28.26
N THR A 148 -15.43 -29.78 27.12
CA THR A 148 -16.73 -29.26 26.73
C THR A 148 -17.32 -30.14 25.64
N SER A 149 -18.46 -30.76 25.89
CA SER A 149 -19.19 -31.47 24.84
C SER A 149 -19.80 -30.45 23.88
N ALA A 150 -19.61 -30.66 22.58
CA ALA A 150 -20.32 -29.89 21.56
C ALA A 150 -21.82 -30.18 21.71
N LYS A 151 -22.64 -29.13 21.93
CA LYS A 151 -24.09 -29.29 21.84
C LYS A 151 -24.42 -29.70 20.41
N SER A 152 -24.98 -30.89 20.22
CA SER A 152 -25.62 -31.29 18.97
C SER A 152 -26.84 -30.40 18.77
N THR A 153 -26.79 -29.53 17.78
CA THR A 153 -27.96 -28.82 17.25
C THR A 153 -28.25 -29.38 15.86
#